data_AF-A0AAU0P2S0-F1
#
_entry.id   AF-A0AAU0P2S0-F1
#
_cell.length_a   1.000
_cell.length_b   1.000
_cell.length_c   1.000
_cell.angle_alpha   90.00
_cell.angle_beta   90.00
_cell.angle_gamma   90.00
#
_symmetry.space_group_name_H-M   'P 1'
#
loop_
_entity.id
_entity.type
_entity.pdbx_description
1 polymer ?
#
loop_
_entity_poly.entity_id
_entity_poly.type
_entity_poly.pdbx_seq_one_letter_code
_entity_poly.pdbx_strand_id
1 'polypeptide(L)' 'MLFETSLYARYVEFFIDRPFVFAIRDCKTGVIVFMGNVENLQK' A
#
# COMPACT_ATOMS: atom_id res chain seq x y z
N MET A 1 9.51 -36.13 1.55
CA MET A 1 8.66 -35.35 2.48
C MET A 1 9.20 -33.92 2.56
N LEU A 2 9.23 -33.20 1.43
CA LEU A 2 9.82 -31.85 1.31
C LEU A 2 9.08 -31.05 0.22
N PHE A 3 7.75 -30.93 0.25
CA PHE A 3 7.01 -30.13 -0.76
C PHE A 3 5.70 -29.50 -0.26
N GLU A 4 5.53 -29.22 1.04
CA GLU A 4 4.24 -28.67 1.54
C GLU A 4 4.30 -27.31 2.25
N THR A 5 5.46 -26.68 2.42
CA THR A 5 5.57 -25.47 3.27
C THR A 5 5.49 -24.11 2.56
N SER A 6 5.03 -24.04 1.30
CA SER A 6 5.03 -22.78 0.51
C SER A 6 3.65 -22.10 0.29
N LEU A 7 2.53 -22.73 0.66
CA LEU A 7 1.20 -22.30 0.14
C LEU A 7 0.34 -21.40 1.02
N TYR A 8 0.77 -21.01 2.22
CA TYR A 8 0.06 -19.97 2.97
C TYR A 8 0.70 -18.62 2.72
N ALA A 9 0.25 -17.93 1.67
CA ALA A 9 0.44 -16.50 1.55
C ALA A 9 -0.05 -15.87 2.85
N ARG A 10 0.89 -15.37 3.66
CA ARG A 10 0.59 -14.80 4.97
C ARG A 10 -0.34 -13.61 4.75
N TYR A 11 -1.60 -13.74 5.13
CA TYR A 11 -2.55 -12.64 5.06
C TYR A 11 -2.04 -11.54 6.00
N VAL A 12 -1.66 -10.40 5.42
CA VAL A 12 -1.28 -9.20 6.17
C VAL A 12 -2.43 -8.23 6.02
N GLU A 13 -3.12 -7.97 7.13
CA GLU A 13 -4.17 -6.97 7.18
C GLU A 13 -3.53 -5.57 7.15
N PHE A 14 -4.00 -4.73 6.24
CA PHE A 14 -3.48 -3.38 6.04
C PHE A 14 -4.47 -2.35 6.57
N PHE A 15 -4.10 -1.67 7.66
CA PHE A 15 -4.88 -0.60 8.29
C PHE A 15 -4.18 0.74 8.15
N ILE A 16 -4.92 1.76 7.69
CA ILE A 16 -4.46 3.15 7.57
C ILE A 16 -5.15 3.99 8.66
N ASP A 17 -4.68 3.84 9.89
CA ASP A 17 -5.22 4.48 11.11
C ASP A 17 -4.27 5.53 11.72
N ARG A 18 -3.22 5.89 10.98
CA ARG A 18 -2.15 6.81 11.38
C ARG A 18 -1.59 7.53 10.15
N PRO A 19 -0.75 8.58 10.32
CA PRO A 19 -0.23 9.35 9.20
C PRO A 19 0.35 8.47 8.08
N PHE A 20 0.02 8.82 6.84
CA PHE A 20 0.41 8.06 5.66
C PHE A 20 0.74 8.97 4.48
N VAL A 21 1.45 8.41 3.51
CA VAL A 21 1.75 9.06 2.23
C VAL A 21 0.95 8.37 1.13
N PHE A 22 0.50 9.13 0.15
CA PHE A 22 -0.18 8.60 -1.04
C PHE A 22 0.42 9.18 -2.31
N ALA A 23 0.29 8.42 -3.40
CA ALA A 23 0.61 8.88 -4.74
C ALA A 23 -0.43 8.35 -5.73
N ILE A 24 -0.85 9.21 -6.66
CA ILE A 24 -1.66 8.84 -7.83
C ILE A 24 -0.72 8.86 -9.02
N ARG A 25 -0.55 7.70 -9.66
CA ARG A 25 0.40 7.48 -10.74
C ARG A 25 -0.36 7.07 -12.01
N ASP A 26 -0.02 7.65 -13.15
CA ASP A 26 -0.41 7.09 -14.43
C ASP A 26 0.35 5.77 -14.65
N CYS A 27 -0.36 4.65 -14.71
CA CYS A 27 0.24 3.33 -14.86
C CYS A 27 0.96 3.13 -16.20
N LYS A 28 0.60 3.90 -17.25
CA LYS A 28 1.21 3.74 -18.58
C LYS A 28 2.57 4.43 -18.67
N THR A 29 2.65 5.69 -18.30
CA THR A 29 3.89 6.49 -18.37
C THR A 29 4.73 6.37 -17.10
N GLY A 30 4.09 6.00 -16.00
CA GLY A 30 4.70 5.96 -14.69
C GLY A 30 4.82 7.31 -13.99
N VAL A 31 4.29 8.37 -14.58
CA VAL A 31 4.30 9.73 -14.02
C VAL A 31 3.44 9.79 -12.76
N ILE A 32 3.96 10.42 -11.71
CA ILE A 32 3.18 10.77 -10.51
C ILE A 32 2.37 12.03 -10.84
N VAL A 33 1.05 11.90 -10.87
CA VAL A 33 0.11 12.98 -11.16
C VAL A 33 -0.18 13.78 -9.88
N PHE A 34 -0.30 13.09 -8.75
CA PHE A 34 -0.48 13.70 -7.43
C PHE A 34 0.31 12.93 -6.38
N MET A 35 0.80 13.63 -5.35
CA MET A 35 1.44 13.04 -4.18
C MET A 35 1.14 13.91 -2.96
N GLY A 36 1.02 13.29 -1.79
CA GLY A 36 0.83 14.02 -0.54
C GLY A 36 1.05 13.17 0.70
N ASN A 37 1.14 13.85 1.82
CA ASN A 37 1.13 13.31 3.18
C ASN A 37 -0.19 13.69 3.87
N VAL A 38 -0.80 12.72 4.55
CA VAL A 38 -1.98 12.93 5.39
C VAL A 38 -1.55 12.76 6.83
N GLU A 39 -1.47 13.87 7.56
CA GLU A 39 -1.04 13.89 8.96
C GLU A 39 -2.22 13.99 9.94
N ASN A 40 -3.29 14.69 9.54
CA ASN A 40 -4.52 14.79 10.30
C ASN A 40 -5.71 14.92 9.33
N LEU A 41 -6.67 14.00 9.45
CA LEU A 41 -7.86 13.93 8.59
C LEU A 41 -9.01 14.85 9.05
N GLN A 42 -8.79 15.65 10.09
CA GLN A 42 -9.78 16.63 10.56
C GLN A 42 -9.53 17.99 9.90
N LYS A 43 -10.24 18.23 8.80
CA LYS A 43 -10.46 19.58 8.26
C LYS A 43 -11.88 19.69 7.72
#